data_AF-A0A4S2SZN3-F1
#
_entry.id   AF-A0A4S2SZN3-F1
#
_cell.length_a   1.000
_cell.length_b   1.000
_cell.length_c   1.000
_cell.angle_alpha   90.00
_cell.angle_beta   90.00
_cell.angle_gamma   90.00
#
_symmetry.space_group_name_H-M   'P 1'
#
loop_
_entity.id
_entity.type
_entity.pdbx_description
1 polymer ?
#
loop_
_entity_poly.entity_id
_entity_poly.type
_entity_poly.pdbx_seq_one_letter_code
_entity_poly.pdbx_strand_id
1 'polypeptide(L)'
;MRTPHAITAVTAAALLALTGCSSEPKPSDAKATPPADAPAPSSSPSPRIDPARADLDKAVRAYSAAYFAPDGKAAYAALSKRCQDKAGNEQVFTAVINNAAKAYGKQEIKTLTIDQLAGDMARVSYTYAVPLLNQTSQPWARESGTWKYDGC
;
A
#
# COMPACT_ATOMS: atom_id res chain seq x y z
N MET A 1 42.93 -0.73 -15.24
CA MET A 1 42.82 -1.30 -16.60
C MET A 1 41.35 -1.52 -16.89
N ARG A 2 40.86 -0.99 -18.02
CA ARG A 2 39.48 -1.06 -18.48
C ARG A 2 39.29 -2.35 -19.28
N THR A 3 38.16 -3.04 -19.11
CA THR A 3 37.67 -4.01 -20.08
C THR A 3 36.15 -3.81 -20.25
N PRO A 4 35.66 -3.54 -21.48
CA PRO A 4 34.24 -3.34 -21.77
C PRO A 4 33.64 -4.60 -22.39
N HIS A 5 32.48 -5.05 -21.91
CA HIS A 5 31.63 -6.04 -22.59
C HIS A 5 30.18 -5.77 -22.18
N ALA A 6 29.15 -5.86 -23.01
CA ALA A 6 28.96 -5.78 -24.46
C ALA A 6 27.45 -5.53 -24.58
N ILE A 7 27.04 -4.60 -25.46
CA ILE A 7 25.65 -4.26 -25.69
C ILE A 7 25.00 -5.40 -26.48
N THR A 8 23.83 -5.88 -26.05
CA THR A 8 22.96 -6.70 -26.89
C THR A 8 21.55 -6.16 -26.79
N ALA A 9 21.15 -5.42 -27.82
CA ALA A 9 19.77 -5.09 -28.14
C ALA A 9 19.27 -6.13 -29.17
N VAL A 10 17.98 -6.50 -29.12
CA VAL A 10 17.17 -7.12 -30.21
C VAL A 10 15.74 -7.34 -29.65
N THR A 11 14.75 -6.49 -30.01
CA THR A 11 13.71 -6.61 -31.08
C THR A 11 12.39 -7.15 -30.50
N ALA A 12 11.39 -6.30 -30.26
CA ALA A 12 10.24 -5.94 -31.11
C ALA A 12 9.03 -6.91 -31.10
N ALA A 13 7.89 -6.31 -30.73
CA ALA A 13 6.53 -6.45 -31.28
C ALA A 13 5.80 -7.80 -31.26
N ALA A 14 4.62 -7.79 -30.62
CA ALA A 14 3.36 -8.20 -31.27
C ALA A 14 2.13 -7.68 -30.48
N LEU A 15 1.40 -6.77 -31.10
CA LEU A 15 -0.02 -6.49 -30.86
C LEU A 15 -0.86 -7.69 -31.32
N LEU A 16 -2.03 -7.91 -30.70
CA LEU A 16 -3.26 -8.58 -31.17
C LEU A 16 -4.11 -8.90 -29.91
N ALA A 17 -5.43 -8.90 -29.84
CA ALA A 17 -6.55 -8.29 -30.56
C ALA A 17 -7.79 -8.55 -29.68
N LEU A 18 -8.80 -7.71 -29.84
CA LEU A 18 -10.08 -7.68 -29.13
C LEU A 18 -10.85 -9.00 -29.14
N THR A 19 -11.57 -9.31 -28.06
CA THR A 19 -12.95 -9.81 -28.16
C THR A 19 -13.82 -9.16 -27.09
N GLY A 20 -14.68 -8.24 -27.53
CA GLY A 20 -15.82 -7.77 -26.75
C GLY A 20 -16.99 -8.72 -26.96
N CYS A 21 -17.73 -9.03 -25.89
CA CYS A 21 -19.04 -9.65 -26.00
C CYS A 21 -20.07 -8.65 -25.48
N SER A 22 -20.55 -7.82 -26.41
CA SER A 22 -21.73 -6.99 -26.25
C SER A 22 -22.95 -7.88 -26.50
N SER A 23 -23.89 -7.95 -25.56
CA SER A 23 -25.20 -8.58 -25.78
C SER A 23 -26.25 -7.49 -25.70
N GLU A 24 -26.78 -7.09 -26.86
CA GLU A 24 -27.90 -6.17 -26.97
C GLU A 24 -29.25 -6.87 -26.77
N PRO A 25 -30.29 -6.14 -26.31
CA PRO A 25 -31.53 -6.71 -25.78
C PRO A 25 -32.61 -6.89 -26.86
N LYS A 26 -33.48 -7.89 -26.68
CA LYS A 26 -34.72 -8.03 -27.45
C LYS A 26 -35.80 -7.08 -26.90
N PRO A 27 -36.55 -6.36 -27.76
CA PRO A 27 -37.76 -5.66 -27.35
C PRO A 27 -38.94 -6.65 -27.32
N SER A 28 -39.78 -6.53 -26.31
CA SER A 28 -41.13 -7.11 -26.34
C SER A 28 -42.08 -6.15 -25.66
N ASP A 29 -43.21 -5.98 -26.33
CA ASP A 29 -44.22 -4.97 -26.16
C ASP A 29 -44.81 -4.85 -24.76
N ALA A 30 -45.23 -3.61 -24.50
CA ALA A 30 -45.83 -3.12 -23.28
C ALA A 30 -47.07 -3.90 -22.84
N LYS A 31 -47.15 -4.16 -21.53
CA LYS A 31 -48.43 -4.24 -20.82
C LYS A 31 -48.35 -3.37 -19.56
N ALA A 32 -49.07 -2.27 -19.59
CA ALA A 32 -49.19 -1.30 -18.50
C ALA A 32 -49.74 -1.96 -17.23
N THR A 33 -49.02 -1.76 -16.11
CA THR A 33 -49.44 -2.13 -14.75
C THR A 33 -49.27 -0.88 -13.87
N PRO A 34 -50.15 -0.63 -12.87
CA PRO A 34 -50.29 0.68 -12.21
C PRO A 34 -49.06 1.12 -11.40
N PRO A 35 -48.91 2.43 -11.09
CA PRO A 35 -47.75 2.93 -10.37
C PRO A 35 -47.90 2.84 -8.85
N ALA A 36 -46.73 2.94 -8.19
CA ALA A 36 -46.49 3.31 -6.79
C ALA A 36 -46.39 2.16 -5.77
N ASP A 37 -45.23 1.51 -5.76
CA ASP A 37 -44.51 1.32 -4.50
C ASP A 37 -43.24 2.18 -4.58
N ALA A 38 -43.13 3.16 -3.68
CA ALA A 38 -41.91 3.96 -3.56
C ALA A 38 -40.78 3.05 -3.09
N PRO A 39 -39.57 3.08 -3.70
CA PRO A 39 -38.45 2.34 -3.15
C PRO A 39 -38.18 2.88 -1.73
N ALA A 40 -38.22 1.98 -0.75
CA ALA A 40 -37.80 2.28 0.61
C ALA A 40 -36.40 2.90 0.58
N PRO A 41 -36.09 3.89 1.44
CA PRO A 41 -34.76 4.46 1.50
C PRO A 41 -33.76 3.35 1.82
N SER A 42 -32.92 3.00 0.84
CA SER A 42 -31.75 2.16 1.04
C SER A 42 -30.90 2.82 2.12
N SER A 43 -30.97 2.25 3.32
CA SER A 43 -30.04 2.60 4.39
C SER A 43 -28.66 2.12 3.94
N SER A 44 -27.87 3.03 3.36
CA SER A 44 -26.45 2.77 3.11
C SER A 44 -25.84 2.27 4.41
N PRO A 45 -25.25 1.06 4.45
CA PRO A 45 -24.60 0.59 5.66
C PRO A 45 -23.51 1.61 6.04
N SER A 46 -23.57 2.12 7.27
CA SER A 46 -22.50 2.93 7.81
C SER A 46 -21.18 2.17 7.68
N PRO A 47 -20.06 2.82 7.33
CA PRO A 47 -18.80 2.11 7.14
C PRO A 47 -18.41 1.43 8.45
N ARG A 48 -18.50 0.10 8.52
CA ARG A 48 -17.78 -0.65 9.54
C ARG A 48 -16.30 -0.51 9.21
N ILE A 49 -15.51 -0.05 10.18
CA ILE A 49 -14.06 -0.08 10.06
C ILE A 49 -13.67 -1.55 9.97
N ASP A 50 -13.13 -1.94 8.81
CA ASP A 50 -12.53 -3.24 8.59
C ASP A 50 -11.34 -3.40 9.56
N PRO A 51 -11.34 -4.40 10.45
CA PRO A 51 -10.24 -4.64 11.39
C PRO A 51 -8.88 -4.72 10.69
N ALA A 52 -8.82 -5.30 9.48
CA ALA A 52 -7.57 -5.40 8.74
C ALA A 52 -6.99 -4.04 8.36
N ARG A 53 -7.86 -3.06 8.04
CA ARG A 53 -7.47 -1.68 7.76
C ARG A 53 -7.01 -0.95 9.02
N ALA A 54 -7.70 -1.16 10.14
CA ALA A 54 -7.31 -0.55 11.41
C ALA A 54 -5.94 -1.06 11.89
N ASP A 55 -5.69 -2.36 11.78
CA ASP A 55 -4.39 -2.95 12.10
C ASP A 55 -3.27 -2.42 11.20
N LEU A 56 -3.56 -2.26 9.90
CA LEU A 56 -2.60 -1.71 8.94
C LEU A 56 -2.26 -0.26 9.27
N ASP A 57 -3.26 0.60 9.49
CA ASP A 57 -3.04 2.01 9.86
C ASP A 57 -2.16 2.10 11.12
N LYS A 58 -2.47 1.30 12.15
CA LYS A 58 -1.68 1.23 13.38
C LYS A 58 -0.23 0.82 13.11
N ALA A 59 0.00 -0.21 12.30
CA ALA A 59 1.34 -0.69 11.99
C ALA A 59 2.16 0.36 11.22
N VAL A 60 1.56 1.05 10.24
CA VAL A 60 2.19 2.12 9.46
C VAL A 60 2.62 3.27 10.37
N ARG A 61 1.73 3.73 11.26
CA ARG A 61 2.03 4.80 12.21
C ARG A 61 3.12 4.39 13.19
N ALA A 62 3.08 3.15 13.68
CA ALA A 62 4.10 2.64 14.61
C ALA A 62 5.49 2.58 13.95
N TYR A 63 5.59 2.05 12.73
CA TYR A 63 6.85 2.02 11.98
C TYR A 63 7.38 3.43 11.72
N SER A 64 6.53 4.33 11.22
CA SER A 64 6.89 5.73 10.97
C SER A 64 7.41 6.42 12.23
N ALA A 65 6.70 6.27 13.35
CA ALA A 65 7.13 6.83 14.63
C ALA A 65 8.48 6.27 15.08
N ALA A 66 8.70 4.96 14.94
CA ALA A 66 9.97 4.31 15.26
C ALA A 66 11.11 4.76 14.32
N TYR A 67 10.82 5.01 13.05
CA TYR A 67 11.81 5.46 12.06
C TYR A 67 12.34 6.88 12.34
N PHE A 68 11.47 7.75 12.87
CA PHE A 68 11.79 9.13 13.21
C PHE A 68 12.08 9.34 14.71
N ALA A 69 12.02 8.28 15.50
CA ALA A 69 12.57 8.21 16.86
C ALA A 69 13.91 7.46 16.82
N PRO A 70 14.80 7.63 17.81
CA PRO A 70 15.98 6.78 17.94
C PRO A 70 15.61 5.35 18.43
N ASP A 71 14.61 4.71 17.80
CA ASP A 71 14.09 3.38 18.15
C ASP A 71 14.28 2.39 16.98
N GLY A 72 15.56 2.15 16.68
CA GLY A 72 15.95 1.26 15.59
C GLY A 72 15.49 -0.19 15.76
N LYS A 73 15.36 -0.66 17.01
CA LYS A 73 14.85 -1.99 17.33
C LYS A 73 13.39 -2.14 16.92
N ALA A 74 12.53 -1.20 17.32
CA ALA A 74 11.12 -1.25 16.94
C ALA A 74 10.95 -1.10 15.41
N ALA A 75 11.72 -0.22 14.79
CA ALA A 75 11.70 -0.04 13.34
C ALA A 75 12.15 -1.29 12.59
N TYR A 76 13.22 -1.97 13.04
CA TYR A 76 13.69 -3.23 12.47
C TYR A 76 12.68 -4.37 12.64
N ALA A 77 12.05 -4.47 13.82
CA ALA A 77 11.02 -5.47 14.09
C ALA A 77 9.76 -5.28 13.23
N ALA A 78 9.48 -4.07 12.77
CA ALA A 78 8.36 -3.75 11.89
C ALA A 78 8.63 -4.07 10.40
N LEU A 79 9.88 -4.35 10.01
CA LEU A 79 10.22 -4.80 8.66
C LEU A 79 9.68 -6.22 8.40
N SER A 80 9.36 -6.50 7.14
CA SER A 80 9.10 -7.87 6.66
C SER A 80 10.35 -8.71 6.83
N LYS A 81 10.23 -10.04 6.89
CA LYS A 81 11.42 -10.90 6.97
C LYS A 81 12.38 -10.64 5.80
N ARG A 82 11.84 -10.48 4.60
CA ARG A 82 12.62 -10.11 3.40
C ARG A 82 13.44 -8.84 3.62
N CYS A 83 12.83 -7.82 4.24
CA CYS A 83 13.50 -6.55 4.50
C CYS A 83 14.47 -6.59 5.67
N GLN A 84 14.22 -7.42 6.69
CA GLN A 84 15.19 -7.68 7.74
C GLN A 84 16.47 -8.31 7.18
N ASP A 85 16.33 -9.27 6.27
CA ASP A 85 17.46 -9.96 5.64
C ASP A 85 18.29 -8.98 4.75
N LYS A 86 17.63 -8.07 4.03
CA LYS A 86 18.32 -7.01 3.24
C LYS A 86 18.96 -5.92 4.09
N ALA A 87 18.36 -5.57 5.22
CA ALA A 87 18.89 -4.56 6.14
C ALA A 87 20.16 -5.04 6.87
N GLY A 88 20.54 -6.32 6.71
CA GLY A 88 21.75 -6.92 7.26
C GLY A 88 21.52 -7.43 8.69
N ASN A 89 21.36 -6.51 9.65
CA ASN A 89 20.99 -6.84 11.02
C ASN A 89 20.38 -5.62 11.75
N GLU A 90 19.83 -5.87 12.93
CA GLU A 90 19.20 -4.84 13.77
C GLU A 90 20.17 -3.68 14.10
N GLN A 91 21.44 -3.97 14.40
CA GLN A 91 22.41 -2.95 14.80
C GLN A 91 22.75 -1.99 13.64
N VAL A 92 22.96 -2.54 12.44
CA VAL A 92 23.21 -1.76 11.22
C VAL A 92 22.00 -0.90 10.90
N PHE A 93 20.80 -1.48 10.93
CA PHE A 93 19.58 -0.73 10.68
C PHE A 93 19.35 0.37 11.74
N THR A 94 19.63 0.07 13.01
CA THR A 94 19.53 1.05 14.11
C THR A 94 20.43 2.27 13.89
N ALA A 95 21.62 2.08 13.34
CA ALA A 95 22.50 3.20 12.99
C ALA A 95 21.87 4.12 11.92
N VAL A 96 21.18 3.54 10.93
CA VAL A 96 20.43 4.30 9.90
C VAL A 96 19.28 5.08 10.54
N ILE A 97 18.49 4.44 11.40
CA ILE A 97 17.37 5.09 12.12
C ILE A 97 17.86 6.23 13.00
N ASN A 98 18.97 6.06 13.71
CA ASN A 98 19.56 7.13 14.51
C ASN A 98 19.97 8.34 13.67
N ASN A 99 20.45 8.13 12.45
CA ASN A 99 20.75 9.23 11.53
C ASN A 99 19.48 9.92 11.02
N ALA A 100 18.43 9.16 10.71
CA ALA A 100 17.13 9.72 10.33
C ALA A 100 16.52 10.56 11.46
N ALA A 101 16.53 10.05 12.69
CA ALA A 101 16.05 10.77 13.88
C ALA A 101 16.85 12.06 14.13
N LYS A 102 18.18 12.06 13.92
CA LYS A 102 19.01 13.27 14.02
C LYS A 102 18.70 14.29 12.92
N ALA A 103 18.48 13.82 11.69
CA ALA A 103 18.28 14.69 10.54
C ALA A 103 16.89 15.34 10.54
N TYR A 104 15.86 14.60 10.95
CA TYR A 104 14.47 15.02 10.79
C TYR A 104 13.72 15.19 12.10
N GLY A 105 14.26 14.70 13.23
CA GLY A 105 13.54 14.66 14.50
C GLY A 105 12.28 13.81 14.42
N LYS A 106 11.44 13.91 15.46
CA LYS A 106 10.15 13.22 15.50
C LYS A 106 9.24 13.75 14.38
N GLN A 107 8.71 12.84 13.58
CA GLN A 107 7.70 13.14 12.56
C GLN A 107 6.42 12.38 12.87
N GLU A 108 5.28 12.99 12.51
CA GLU A 108 3.97 12.39 12.66
C GLU A 108 3.26 12.36 11.30
N ILE A 109 2.66 11.22 10.96
CA ILE A 109 1.85 11.09 9.75
C ILE A 109 0.64 12.01 9.86
N LYS A 110 0.51 12.95 8.92
CA LYS A 110 -0.63 13.87 8.79
C LYS A 110 -1.81 13.21 8.11
N THR A 111 -1.57 12.57 6.98
CA THR A 111 -2.58 11.81 6.24
C THR A 111 -2.05 10.44 5.93
N LEU A 112 -2.89 9.42 6.09
CA LEU A 112 -2.62 8.04 5.70
C LEU A 112 -3.74 7.56 4.79
N THR A 113 -3.36 7.03 3.63
CA THR A 113 -4.28 6.41 2.67
C THR A 113 -3.86 4.96 2.46
N ILE A 114 -4.82 4.04 2.55
CA ILE A 114 -4.64 2.64 2.11
C ILE A 114 -5.07 2.59 0.64
N ASP A 115 -4.09 2.66 -0.25
CA ASP A 115 -4.30 2.72 -1.70
C ASP A 115 -4.82 1.39 -2.25
N GLN A 116 -4.28 0.28 -1.71
CA GLN A 116 -4.65 -1.08 -2.09
C GLN A 116 -4.62 -1.98 -0.86
N LEU A 117 -5.59 -2.89 -0.77
CA LEU A 117 -5.63 -3.93 0.24
C LEU A 117 -6.21 -5.20 -0.39
N ALA A 118 -5.40 -6.24 -0.49
CA ALA A 118 -5.77 -7.51 -1.11
C ALA A 118 -5.12 -8.67 -0.35
N GLY A 119 -5.93 -9.43 0.40
CA GLY A 119 -5.44 -10.50 1.27
C GLY A 119 -4.38 -9.98 2.24
N ASP A 120 -3.20 -10.59 2.18
CA ASP A 120 -2.04 -10.26 3.04
C ASP A 120 -1.11 -9.20 2.44
N MET A 121 -1.53 -8.49 1.39
CA MET A 121 -0.73 -7.45 0.74
C MET A 121 -1.47 -6.11 0.75
N ALA A 122 -0.71 -5.02 0.93
CA ALA A 122 -1.24 -3.67 0.87
C ALA A 122 -0.27 -2.67 0.24
N ARG A 123 -0.83 -1.56 -0.23
CA ARG A 123 -0.11 -0.35 -0.63
C ARG A 123 -0.65 0.81 0.18
N VAL A 124 0.24 1.60 0.77
CA VAL A 124 -0.14 2.78 1.55
C VAL A 124 0.65 4.00 1.10
N SER A 125 0.00 5.15 1.13
CA SER A 125 0.60 6.45 0.93
C SER A 125 0.39 7.28 2.19
N TYR A 126 1.40 8.06 2.58
CA TYR A 126 1.29 8.91 3.75
C TYR A 126 2.11 10.18 3.65
N THR A 127 1.63 11.23 4.32
CA THR A 127 2.23 12.56 4.31
C THR A 127 2.73 12.98 5.69
N TYR A 128 3.70 13.88 5.70
CA TYR A 128 4.25 14.50 6.89
C TYR A 128 4.12 16.02 6.82
N ALA A 129 4.48 16.71 7.90
CA ALA A 129 4.63 18.16 7.89
C ALA A 129 5.74 18.63 6.93
N VAL A 130 6.77 17.80 6.73
CA VAL A 130 7.86 18.03 5.79
C VAL A 130 7.57 17.25 4.50
N PRO A 131 7.20 17.90 3.38
CA PRO A 131 6.77 17.21 2.17
C PRO A 131 7.83 16.29 1.54
N LEU A 132 9.11 16.59 1.74
CA LEU A 132 10.22 15.75 1.28
C LEU A 132 10.18 14.33 1.87
N LEU A 133 9.52 14.15 3.02
CA LEU A 133 9.41 12.87 3.69
C LEU A 133 8.19 12.05 3.25
N ASN A 134 7.28 12.64 2.46
CA ASN A 134 6.07 11.97 2.01
C ASN A 134 6.39 10.67 1.27
N GLN A 135 5.55 9.66 1.47
CA GLN A 135 5.72 8.34 0.89
C GLN A 135 4.50 7.97 0.06
N THR A 136 4.76 7.32 -1.06
CA THR A 136 3.72 6.92 -2.02
C THR A 136 3.80 5.42 -2.28
N SER A 137 2.64 4.74 -2.26
CA SER A 137 2.48 3.33 -2.64
C SER A 137 3.49 2.37 -1.99
N GLN A 138 3.78 2.63 -0.71
CA GLN A 138 4.70 1.81 0.07
C GLN A 138 4.12 0.40 0.25
N PRO A 139 4.87 -0.66 -0.05
CA PRO A 139 4.42 -2.03 0.12
C PRO A 139 4.38 -2.44 1.59
N TRP A 140 3.31 -3.14 1.95
CA TRP A 140 3.12 -3.79 3.24
C TRP A 140 2.67 -5.23 3.02
N ALA A 141 3.18 -6.13 3.84
CA ALA A 141 2.83 -7.55 3.83
C ALA A 141 2.38 -7.98 5.23
N ARG A 142 1.36 -8.83 5.33
CA ARG A 142 0.94 -9.42 6.61
C ARG A 142 1.69 -10.74 6.80
N GLU A 143 2.55 -10.78 7.80
CA GLU A 143 3.31 -11.97 8.17
C GLU A 143 2.83 -12.45 9.55
N SER A 144 2.38 -13.70 9.64
CA SER A 144 1.86 -14.28 10.89
C SER A 144 0.80 -13.40 11.58
N GLY A 145 -0.13 -12.85 10.79
CA GLY A 145 -1.20 -11.99 11.29
C GLY A 145 -0.81 -10.53 11.54
N THR A 146 0.46 -10.16 11.48
CA THR A 146 0.94 -8.79 11.74
C THR A 146 1.39 -8.11 10.47
N TRP A 147 0.98 -6.86 10.26
CA TRP A 147 1.47 -6.06 9.12
C TRP A 147 2.93 -5.65 9.31
N LYS A 148 3.71 -5.82 8.25
CA LYS A 148 5.13 -5.53 8.16
C LYS A 148 5.40 -4.61 6.96
N TYR A 149 6.30 -3.66 7.16
CA TYR A 149 6.79 -2.81 6.09
C TYR A 149 7.69 -3.64 5.16
N ASP A 150 7.34 -3.71 3.88
CA ASP A 150 8.04 -4.52 2.87
C ASP A 150 8.76 -3.65 1.83
N GLY A 151 9.04 -2.39 2.14
CA GLY A 151 9.66 -1.42 1.23
C GLY A 151 11.19 -1.33 1.37
N CYS A 152 11.88 -2.39 0.98
CA CYS A 152 13.33 -2.53 0.86
C CYS A 152 13.69 -3.13 -0.53
#